data_AF-A0A151IUB0-F1
#
_entry.id   AF-A0A151IUB0-F1
#
_cell.length_a   1.000
_cell.length_b   1.000
_cell.length_c   1.000
_cell.angle_alpha   90.00
_cell.angle_beta   90.00
_cell.angle_gamma   90.00
#
_symmetry.space_group_name_H-M   'P 1'
#
loop_
_entity.id
_entity.type
_entity.pdbx_description
1 polymer ?
#
loop_
_entity_poly.entity_id
_entity_poly.type
_entity_poly.pdbx_seq_one_letter_code
_entity_poly.pdbx_strand_id
1 'polypeptide(L)'
;MLIGEIQKREPSWNFKIPVVERGRNTVQKLWEEVVSTMNGHVKDVNEAKNIWKKMRYNYSRIVARENNAKKSGSAGSDMKKNKWPYYEIMLLLKIYSLTIESK
;
A
#
# COMPACT_ATOMS: atom_id res chain seq x y z
N MET A 1 -13.13 -0.03 -4.29
CA MET A 1 -12.43 0.66 -3.18
C MET A 1 -11.02 0.99 -3.65
N LEU A 2 -10.49 2.19 -3.35
CA LEU A 2 -9.27 2.70 -3.96
C LEU A 2 -8.04 1.78 -3.81
N ILE A 3 -7.82 1.20 -2.61
CA ILE A 3 -6.67 0.33 -2.37
C ILE A 3 -6.70 -0.93 -3.25
N GLY A 4 -7.89 -1.49 -3.50
CA GLY A 4 -8.05 -2.66 -4.38
C GLY A 4 -7.76 -2.36 -5.85
N GLU A 5 -8.10 -1.16 -6.32
CA GLU A 5 -7.79 -0.75 -7.69
C GLU A 5 -6.32 -0.42 -7.91
N ILE A 6 -5.67 0.14 -6.89
CA ILE A 6 -4.21 0.36 -6.88
C ILE A 6 -3.49 -0.99 -6.83
N GLN A 7 -3.96 -1.96 -6.03
CA GLN A 7 -3.39 -3.31 -5.94
C GLN A 7 -3.29 -4.01 -7.30
N LYS A 8 -4.36 -3.95 -8.10
CA LYS A 8 -4.40 -4.55 -9.45
C LYS A 8 -3.36 -3.97 -10.41
N ARG A 9 -2.83 -2.78 -10.13
CA ARG A 9 -1.94 -2.02 -11.00
C ARG A 9 -0.56 -1.87 -10.36
N GLU A 10 0.12 -3.00 -10.21
CA GLU A 10 1.41 -3.13 -9.51
C GLU A 10 2.47 -2.07 -9.87
N PRO A 11 2.69 -1.71 -11.16
CA PRO A 11 3.71 -0.72 -11.54
C PRO A 11 3.46 0.69 -10.97
N SER A 12 2.22 0.99 -10.57
CA SER A 12 1.86 2.30 -10.01
C SER A 12 2.41 2.53 -8.59
N TRP A 13 2.70 1.45 -7.84
CA TRP A 13 3.07 1.52 -6.43
C TRP A 13 4.28 0.66 -6.04
N ASN A 14 4.62 -0.39 -6.80
CA ASN A 14 5.75 -1.26 -6.50
C ASN A 14 7.05 -0.68 -7.07
N PHE A 15 7.91 -0.15 -6.18
CA PHE A 15 9.18 0.46 -6.59
C PHE A 15 10.27 -0.56 -6.96
N LYS A 16 10.05 -1.86 -6.75
CA LYS A 16 10.96 -2.92 -7.15
C LYS A 16 10.86 -3.27 -8.65
N ILE A 17 9.75 -2.91 -9.31
CA ILE A 17 9.60 -3.12 -10.76
C ILE A 17 10.61 -2.22 -11.50
N PRO A 18 11.29 -2.75 -12.54
CA PRO A 18 12.23 -1.99 -13.35
C PRO A 18 11.65 -0.66 -13.87
N VAL A 19 12.50 0.36 -13.98
CA VAL A 19 12.08 1.70 -14.46
C VAL A 19 11.52 1.64 -15.87
N VAL A 20 11.97 0.67 -16.69
CA VAL A 20 11.46 0.43 -18.05
C VAL A 20 9.97 0.12 -18.03
N GLU A 21 9.51 -0.68 -17.07
CA GLU A 21 8.10 -1.04 -16.86
C GLU A 21 7.33 0.01 -16.04
N ARG A 22 8.05 0.88 -15.31
CA ARG A 22 7.53 2.03 -14.56
C ARG A 22 7.82 3.37 -15.22
N GLY A 23 7.84 3.41 -16.54
CA GLY A 23 7.96 4.65 -17.29
C GLY A 23 6.97 5.70 -16.75
N ARG A 24 7.39 6.97 -16.66
CA ARG A 24 6.56 8.07 -16.12
C ARG A 24 5.17 8.10 -16.76
N ASN A 25 5.10 7.89 -18.08
CA ASN A 25 3.85 7.83 -18.83
C ASN A 25 2.99 6.61 -18.45
N THR A 26 3.60 5.44 -18.27
CA THR A 26 2.93 4.21 -17.84
C THR A 26 2.33 4.38 -16.45
N VAL A 27 3.12 4.87 -15.49
CA VAL A 27 2.65 5.11 -14.12
C VAL A 27 1.51 6.12 -14.11
N GLN A 28 1.63 7.21 -14.88
CA GLN A 28 0.58 8.21 -14.98
C GLN A 28 -0.74 7.63 -15.53
N LYS A 29 -0.68 6.86 -16.61
CA LYS A 29 -1.85 6.15 -17.18
C LYS A 29 -2.50 5.21 -16.17
N LEU A 30 -1.71 4.42 -15.45
CA LEU A 30 -2.24 3.51 -14.43
C LEU A 30 -2.99 4.28 -13.33
N TRP A 31 -2.51 5.45 -12.91
CA TRP A 31 -3.23 6.28 -11.96
C TRP A 31 -4.51 6.89 -12.53
N GLU A 32 -4.52 7.26 -13.81
CA GLU A 32 -5.72 7.74 -14.50
C GLU A 32 -6.78 6.64 -14.59
N GLU A 33 -6.38 5.41 -14.90
CA GLU A 33 -7.27 4.25 -14.89
C GLU A 33 -7.86 3.98 -13.50
N VAL A 34 -7.05 4.10 -12.44
CA VAL A 34 -7.54 3.99 -11.06
C VAL A 34 -8.65 5.01 -10.83
N VAL A 35 -8.44 6.27 -11.16
CA VAL A 35 -9.44 7.34 -10.98
C VAL A 35 -10.70 7.09 -11.81
N SER A 36 -10.52 6.69 -13.07
CA SER A 36 -11.64 6.34 -13.97
C SER A 36 -12.49 5.20 -13.39
N THR A 37 -11.85 4.17 -12.82
CA THR A 37 -12.54 3.03 -12.20
C THR A 37 -13.26 3.43 -10.90
N MET A 38 -12.88 4.53 -10.27
CA MET A 38 -13.52 5.03 -9.06
C MET A 38 -14.84 5.78 -9.32
N ASN A 39 -15.30 5.89 -10.58
CA ASN A 39 -16.64 6.38 -10.96
C ASN A 39 -17.10 7.66 -10.21
N GLY A 40 -16.19 8.65 -10.07
CA GLY A 40 -16.46 9.93 -9.41
C GLY A 40 -16.26 9.96 -7.89
N HIS A 41 -15.94 8.83 -7.23
CA HIS A 41 -15.60 8.80 -5.81
C HIS A 41 -14.22 9.40 -5.50
N VAL A 42 -13.39 9.61 -6.52
CA VAL A 42 -12.11 10.32 -6.44
C VAL A 42 -12.08 11.32 -7.59
N LYS A 43 -11.76 12.57 -7.27
CA LYS A 43 -11.80 13.70 -8.21
C LYS A 43 -10.73 13.59 -9.29
N ASP A 44 -9.50 13.29 -8.89
CA ASP A 44 -8.35 13.31 -9.79
C ASP A 44 -7.19 12.42 -9.30
N VAL A 45 -6.17 12.30 -10.13
CA VAL A 45 -4.96 11.51 -9.86
C VAL A 45 -4.22 12.00 -8.62
N ASN A 46 -4.22 13.31 -8.34
CA ASN A 46 -3.54 13.84 -7.16
C ASN A 46 -4.25 13.44 -5.88
N GLU A 47 -5.59 13.46 -5.86
CA GLU A 47 -6.37 12.97 -4.74
C GLU A 47 -6.12 11.47 -4.52
N ALA A 48 -6.16 10.65 -5.56
CA ALA A 48 -5.85 9.21 -5.48
C ALA A 48 -4.45 8.97 -4.87
N LYS A 49 -3.42 9.68 -5.38
CA LYS A 49 -2.04 9.59 -4.88
C LYS A 49 -1.94 10.04 -3.42
N ASN A 50 -2.67 11.08 -3.01
CA ASN A 50 -2.69 11.57 -1.64
C ASN A 50 -3.35 10.59 -0.67
N ILE A 51 -4.48 9.98 -1.04
CA ILE A 51 -5.12 8.94 -0.23
C ILE A 51 -4.16 7.76 -0.08
N TRP A 52 -3.54 7.31 -1.18
CA TRP A 52 -2.54 6.24 -1.15
C TRP A 52 -1.35 6.56 -0.24
N LYS A 53 -0.80 7.78 -0.32
CA LYS A 53 0.29 8.26 0.54
C LYS A 53 -0.10 8.20 2.01
N LYS A 54 -1.29 8.69 2.37
CA LYS A 54 -1.81 8.64 3.75
C LYS A 54 -1.96 7.19 4.25
N MET A 55 -2.47 6.30 3.41
CA MET A 55 -2.59 4.88 3.73
C MET A 55 -1.22 4.26 4.02
N ARG A 56 -0.23 4.42 3.12
CA ARG A 56 1.13 3.89 3.34
C ARG A 56 1.78 4.46 4.59
N TYR A 57 1.62 5.76 4.83
CA TYR A 57 2.15 6.40 6.03
C TYR A 57 1.56 5.80 7.31
N ASN A 58 0.24 5.65 7.39
CA ASN A 58 -0.43 5.05 8.54
C ASN A 58 0.02 3.59 8.75
N TYR A 59 0.11 2.80 7.68
CA TYR A 59 0.60 1.43 7.74
C TYR A 59 2.03 1.35 8.29
N SER A 60 2.95 2.17 7.79
CA SER A 60 4.34 2.20 8.27
C SER A 60 4.43 2.53 9.77
N ARG A 61 3.61 3.45 10.26
CA ARG A 61 3.57 3.78 11.69
C ARG A 61 3.07 2.63 12.56
N ILE A 62 2.06 1.92 12.08
CA ILE A 62 1.53 0.73 12.75
C ILE A 62 2.63 -0.32 12.84
N VAL A 63 3.26 -0.68 11.71
CA VAL A 63 4.31 -1.71 11.67
C VAL A 63 5.50 -1.32 12.56
N ALA A 64 5.89 -0.04 12.57
CA ALA A 64 6.96 0.43 13.45
C ALA A 64 6.60 0.27 14.94
N ARG A 65 5.35 0.59 15.33
CA ARG A 65 4.86 0.38 16.70
C ARG A 65 4.86 -1.09 17.09
N GLU A 66 4.39 -1.97 16.21
CA GLU A 66 4.37 -3.42 16.43
C GLU A 66 5.80 -3.98 16.57
N ASN A 67 6.72 -3.56 15.71
CA ASN A 67 8.12 -3.99 15.78
C ASN A 67 8.82 -3.49 17.04
N ASN A 68 8.55 -2.25 17.48
CA ASN A 68 9.10 -1.72 18.72
C ASN A 68 8.53 -2.45 19.94
N ALA A 69 7.23 -2.73 19.97
CA ALA A 69 6.60 -3.51 21.03
C ALA A 69 7.21 -4.92 21.15
N LYS A 70 7.49 -5.59 20.03
CA LYS A 70 8.16 -6.90 20.00
C LYS A 70 9.58 -6.88 20.57
N LYS A 71 10.32 -5.78 20.40
CA LYS A 71 11.70 -5.64 20.88
C LYS A 71 11.81 -5.36 22.37
N SER A 72 10.79 -4.73 22.97
CA SER A 72 10.90 -4.21 24.34
C SER A 72 10.64 -5.23 25.45
N GLY A 73 10.39 -6.52 25.15
CA GLY A 73 10.33 -7.63 26.13
C GLY A 73 9.24 -7.53 27.22
N SER A 74 8.55 -6.40 27.35
CA SER A 74 7.48 -6.16 28.30
C SER A 74 6.21 -6.85 27.81
N ALA A 75 5.83 -7.94 28.50
CA ALA A 75 4.54 -8.60 28.50
C ALA A 75 3.81 -8.65 27.14
N GLY A 76 4.09 -9.71 26.37
CA GLY A 76 3.33 -10.12 25.19
C GLY A 76 1.93 -10.66 25.50
N SER A 77 1.16 -10.01 26.37
CA SER A 77 -0.24 -10.36 26.61
C SER A 77 -1.12 -9.30 25.96
N ASP A 78 -1.90 -9.72 24.96
CA ASP A 78 -2.86 -8.93 24.20
C ASP A 78 -2.28 -7.97 23.18
N MET A 79 -1.51 -8.50 22.22
CA MET A 79 -1.38 -7.84 20.92
C MET A 79 -2.76 -7.87 20.24
N LYS A 80 -3.68 -6.99 20.66
CA LYS A 80 -5.00 -6.82 20.05
C LYS A 80 -4.75 -6.66 18.56
N LYS A 81 -5.29 -7.60 17.77
CA LYS A 81 -5.25 -7.53 16.30
C LYS A 81 -5.55 -6.10 15.89
N ASN A 82 -4.72 -5.56 15.00
CA ASN A 82 -4.88 -4.17 14.59
C ASN A 82 -6.30 -3.97 14.06
N LYS A 83 -7.03 -3.04 14.67
CA LYS A 83 -8.43 -2.74 14.32
C LYS A 83 -8.56 -1.92 13.05
N TRP A 84 -7.45 -1.50 12.44
CA TRP A 84 -7.48 -0.73 11.22
C TRP A 84 -7.96 -1.59 10.06
N PRO A 85 -9.13 -1.29 9.45
CA PRO A 85 -9.75 -2.17 8.44
C PRO A 85 -8.88 -2.44 7.22
N TYR A 86 -7.94 -1.54 6.93
CA TYR A 86 -7.03 -1.64 5.79
C TYR A 86 -5.73 -2.37 6.12
N TYR A 87 -5.50 -2.78 7.37
CA TYR A 87 -4.24 -3.38 7.79
C TYR A 87 -3.94 -4.67 7.02
N GLU A 88 -4.89 -5.61 6.95
CA GLU A 88 -4.73 -6.88 6.24
C GLU A 88 -4.49 -6.67 4.74
N ILE A 89 -5.25 -5.75 4.13
CA ILE A 89 -5.11 -5.39 2.71
C ILE A 89 -3.71 -4.81 2.44
N MET A 90 -3.18 -4.01 3.36
CA MET A 90 -1.84 -3.42 3.27
C MET A 90 -0.72 -4.42 3.61
N LEU A 91 -0.99 -5.42 4.44
CA LEU A 91 -0.07 -6.52 4.71
C LEU A 91 0.13 -7.39 3.46
N LEU A 92 -0.95 -7.70 2.74
CA LEU A 92 -0.86 -8.42 1.47
C LEU A 92 0.05 -7.70 0.48
N LEU A 93 -0.06 -6.37 0.35
CA LEU A 93 0.84 -5.56 -0.49
C LEU A 93 2.32 -5.73 -0.13
N LYS A 94 2.65 -5.84 1.16
CA LYS A 94 4.01 -6.08 1.64
C LYS A 94 4.50 -7.50 1.30
N ILE A 95 3.64 -8.51 1.45
CA ILE A 95 3.98 -9.90 1.11
C ILE A 95 4.28 -10.00 -0.39
N TYR A 96 3.40 -9.50 -1.26
CA TYR A 96 3.65 -9.50 -2.71
C TYR A 96 4.94 -8.74 -3.09
N SER A 97 5.33 -7.71 -2.33
CA SER A 97 6.62 -7.02 -2.51
C SER A 97 7.84 -7.84 -2.04
N LEU A 98 7.68 -8.84 -1.16
CA LEU A 98 8.75 -9.66 -0.59
C LEU A 98 8.87 -11.04 -1.25
N THR A 99 7.77 -11.60 -1.77
CA THR A 99 7.74 -12.96 -2.33
C THR A 99 8.52 -13.09 -3.66
N ILE A 100 8.80 -11.99 -4.37
CA ILE A 100 9.58 -12.01 -5.62
C ILE A 100 11.11 -12.15 -5.36
N GLU A 101 11.56 -12.14 -4.10
CA GLU A 101 12.97 -12.37 -3.72
C GLU A 101 13.33 -13.86 -3.54
N SER A 102 12.46 -14.80 -3.93
CA SER A 102 12.80 -16.24 -3.94
C SER A 102 12.82 -16.78 -5.36
N LYS A 103 13.90 -16.47 -6.09
CA LYS A 103 14.41 -17.26 -7.22
C LYS A 103 15.87 -16.96 -7.47
#